data_AF-A0A3D3RIV4-F1
#
_entry.id   AF-A0A3D3RIV4-F1
#
_cell.length_a   1.000
_cell.length_b   1.000
_cell.length_c   1.000
_cell.angle_alpha   90.00
_cell.angle_beta   90.00
_cell.angle_gamma   90.00
#
_symmetry.space_group_name_H-M   'P 1'
#
loop_
_entity.id
_entity.type
_entity.pdbx_description
1 polymer ?
#
loop_
_entity_poly.entity_id
_entity_poly.type
_entity_poly.pdbx_seq_one_letter_code
_entity_poly.pdbx_strand_id
1 'polypeptide(L)'
;MKKSGRKQGVFTLFFSVLLAITVIFTSIMPVSAKQSQMTMTKEVGSKVAITLHYYRFDNKYDDWDIWAWAPEGVAFALDSQDEFGKKGTIAFENVSEETPIGFIVRKSDWSQKEGNADRFVDKSKLKSDGTGDIYVIEGVDTVYTTLASAQKAIADLKKPRVTTAKFDSLNTVSFETNQKITKKDKFTIQRYHGVRKIPVKSVKLDKDGMGGTLVLKNNMLPDKTYTLEVQGLDKKEITIGELYNSESFTKQYTYEGQLGALYQKSKTKFVFWSPTADNVSIAFYGKDGKNTEKIASTLAMKRSKNGVWTATKKGNLDGTYYTYEV
;
A
#
# COMPACT_ATOMS: atom_id res chain seq x y z
N MET A 1 34.39 -45.96 -15.44
CA MET A 1 35.50 -46.17 -14.47
C MET A 1 36.75 -45.46 -14.97
N LYS A 2 37.33 -44.58 -14.12
CA LYS A 2 38.69 -43.97 -14.11
C LYS A 2 39.13 -43.17 -15.37
N LYS A 3 39.25 -41.82 -15.25
CA LYS A 3 40.45 -41.01 -14.87
C LYS A 3 41.51 -41.01 -15.99
N SER A 4 42.22 -39.95 -16.36
CA SER A 4 42.31 -38.53 -15.96
C SER A 4 43.36 -37.86 -16.85
N GLY A 5 43.26 -36.54 -17.03
CA GLY A 5 44.44 -35.66 -17.07
C GLY A 5 44.95 -35.25 -18.45
N ARG A 6 44.91 -33.94 -18.75
CA ARG A 6 45.84 -33.32 -19.69
C ARG A 6 46.36 -32.01 -19.12
N LYS A 7 47.69 -31.91 -19.15
CA LYS A 7 48.57 -30.90 -18.54
C LYS A 7 48.51 -29.56 -19.27
N GLN A 8 48.82 -28.50 -18.52
CA GLN A 8 49.25 -27.19 -19.01
C GLN A 8 50.59 -27.26 -19.75
N GLY A 9 50.78 -26.37 -20.72
CA GLY A 9 52.05 -26.10 -21.39
C GLY A 9 52.09 -24.64 -21.85
N VAL A 10 53.14 -23.96 -21.39
CA VAL A 10 53.51 -22.55 -21.55
C VAL A 10 53.89 -22.22 -23.00
N PHE A 11 53.64 -20.99 -23.45
CA PHE A 11 54.44 -20.38 -24.52
C PHE A 11 54.64 -18.87 -24.27
N THR A 12 55.91 -18.49 -24.14
CA THR A 12 56.45 -17.13 -24.08
C THR A 12 57.23 -16.92 -25.37
N LEU A 13 57.15 -15.74 -26.02
CA LEU A 13 58.21 -15.07 -26.81
C LEU A 13 57.63 -13.81 -27.51
N PHE A 14 58.29 -12.67 -27.76
CA PHE A 14 59.53 -11.97 -27.35
C PHE A 14 59.56 -10.58 -28.09
N PHE A 15 60.60 -9.77 -27.81
CA PHE A 15 61.10 -8.51 -28.45
C PHE A 15 60.87 -7.21 -27.63
N SER A 16 61.81 -6.64 -26.85
CA SER A 16 63.21 -6.14 -27.08
C SER A 16 63.27 -4.90 -28.00
N VAL A 17 64.02 -3.80 -27.80
CA VAL A 17 65.06 -3.27 -26.88
C VAL A 17 65.35 -1.84 -27.39
N LEU A 18 65.74 -0.84 -26.57
CA LEU A 18 66.97 0.00 -26.70
C LEU A 18 67.07 1.10 -25.62
N LEU A 19 68.33 1.44 -25.32
CA LEU A 19 68.94 2.10 -24.16
C LEU A 19 69.75 3.34 -24.61
N ALA A 20 69.83 4.41 -23.79
CA ALA A 20 71.00 5.31 -23.56
C ALA A 20 70.57 6.54 -22.69
N ILE A 21 70.96 6.71 -21.42
CA ILE A 21 72.22 7.20 -20.80
C ILE A 21 72.28 8.74 -20.55
N THR A 22 72.15 9.09 -19.23
CA THR A 22 72.77 10.17 -18.39
C THR A 22 72.63 11.67 -18.78
N VAL A 23 72.36 12.65 -17.91
CA VAL A 23 73.12 13.19 -16.75
C VAL A 23 72.23 14.23 -16.01
N ILE A 24 72.50 14.39 -14.71
CA ILE A 24 71.83 15.19 -13.67
C ILE A 24 71.98 16.72 -13.88
N PHE A 25 70.93 17.51 -13.61
CA PHE A 25 71.09 18.85 -13.02
C PHE A 25 69.90 19.18 -12.09
N THR A 26 70.25 19.64 -10.90
CA THR A 26 69.41 19.95 -9.75
C THR A 26 68.59 21.23 -9.94
N SER A 27 67.32 21.22 -9.51
CA SER A 27 66.67 22.42 -8.99
C SER A 27 65.66 22.07 -7.91
N ILE A 28 65.96 22.54 -6.70
CA ILE A 28 65.16 22.47 -5.49
C ILE A 28 63.86 23.27 -5.68
N MET A 29 62.72 22.70 -5.29
CA MET A 29 61.58 23.47 -4.77
C MET A 29 61.01 22.77 -3.52
N PRO A 30 60.57 23.54 -2.50
CA PRO A 30 60.32 23.03 -1.16
C PRO A 30 59.01 22.24 -1.08
N VAL A 31 59.07 21.08 -0.43
CA VAL A 31 57.91 20.43 0.17
C VAL A 31 57.47 21.31 1.34
N SER A 32 56.41 22.10 1.13
CA SER A 32 55.70 22.74 2.23
C SER A 32 54.87 21.69 2.94
N ALA A 33 55.30 21.33 4.15
CA ALA A 33 54.56 20.51 5.08
C ALA A 33 53.22 21.21 5.41
N LYS A 34 52.11 20.73 4.84
CA LYS A 34 50.80 21.00 5.41
C LYS A 34 50.66 20.11 6.64
N GLN A 35 50.91 20.72 7.79
CA GLN A 35 50.53 20.20 9.10
C GLN A 35 49.11 19.64 9.03
N SER A 36 49.00 18.39 9.46
CA SER A 36 47.79 17.74 9.88
C SER A 36 46.98 18.65 10.80
N GLN A 37 45.93 19.27 10.27
CA GLN A 37 44.77 19.58 11.08
C GLN A 37 44.07 18.25 11.34
N MET A 38 44.31 17.68 12.53
CA MET A 38 43.27 16.91 13.19
C MET A 38 42.07 17.85 13.35
N THR A 39 41.17 17.85 12.37
CA THR A 39 39.78 18.11 12.69
C THR A 39 39.35 16.96 13.58
N MET A 40 39.30 17.25 14.88
CA MET A 40 38.53 16.48 15.83
C MET A 40 37.09 16.45 15.30
N THR A 41 36.73 15.44 14.52
CA THR A 41 35.34 15.05 14.36
C THR A 41 34.90 14.61 15.74
N LYS A 42 34.26 15.55 16.44
CA LYS A 42 33.37 15.19 17.53
C LYS A 42 32.21 14.45 16.85
N GLU A 43 32.36 13.15 16.60
CA GLU A 43 31.20 12.28 16.45
C GLU A 43 30.50 12.25 17.80
N VAL A 44 29.72 13.29 18.10
CA VAL A 44 28.57 13.12 18.97
C VAL A 44 27.55 12.48 18.06
N GLY A 45 27.48 11.15 18.09
CA GLY A 45 26.39 10.44 17.44
C GLY A 45 25.08 11.06 17.90
N SER A 46 24.23 11.42 16.95
CA SER A 46 22.90 11.94 17.24
C SER A 46 22.15 10.91 18.08
N LYS A 47 21.95 11.24 19.35
CA LYS A 47 21.06 10.49 20.24
C LYS A 47 19.63 10.83 19.85
N VAL A 48 18.85 9.82 19.52
CA VAL A 48 17.41 9.99 19.26
C VAL A 48 16.65 9.24 20.33
N ALA A 49 15.84 9.96 21.11
CA ALA A 49 15.02 9.38 22.16
C ALA A 49 13.54 9.54 21.83
N ILE A 50 12.83 8.41 21.72
CA ILE A 50 11.42 8.37 21.33
C ILE A 50 10.60 7.85 22.49
N THR A 51 9.59 8.63 22.87
CA THR A 51 8.51 8.17 23.75
C THR A 51 7.33 7.78 22.89
N LEU A 52 6.96 6.50 22.90
CA LEU A 52 5.80 6.00 22.19
C LEU A 52 4.63 5.88 23.16
N HIS A 53 3.54 6.57 22.84
CA HIS A 53 2.27 6.54 23.54
C HIS A 53 1.28 5.68 22.75
N TYR A 54 0.66 4.69 23.38
CA TYR A 54 -0.22 3.73 22.74
C TYR A 54 -1.61 3.74 23.40
N TYR A 55 -2.62 4.01 22.58
CA TYR A 55 -4.03 4.02 22.96
C TYR A 55 -4.73 2.75 22.45
N ARG A 56 -5.39 2.03 23.37
CA ARG A 56 -6.32 0.93 23.06
C ARG A 56 -7.73 1.27 23.51
N PHE A 57 -8.74 0.91 22.71
CA PHE A 57 -10.13 1.26 23.02
C PHE A 57 -10.68 0.48 24.22
N ASP A 58 -10.16 -0.72 24.45
CA ASP A 58 -10.55 -1.62 25.55
C ASP A 58 -9.74 -1.41 26.84
N ASN A 59 -8.72 -0.54 26.80
CA ASN A 59 -7.74 -0.33 27.87
C ASN A 59 -6.99 -1.60 28.34
N LYS A 60 -6.92 -2.66 27.51
CA LYS A 60 -6.25 -3.92 27.86
C LYS A 60 -4.88 -4.00 27.20
N TYR A 61 -3.81 -3.86 27.96
CA TYR A 61 -2.45 -3.82 27.43
C TYR A 61 -1.63 -5.07 27.74
N ASP A 62 -2.28 -6.15 28.19
CA ASP A 62 -1.62 -7.39 28.59
C ASP A 62 -0.74 -7.94 27.46
N ASP A 63 0.53 -8.20 27.80
CA ASP A 63 1.58 -8.72 26.91
C ASP A 63 1.95 -7.81 25.73
N TRP A 64 1.49 -6.56 25.69
CA TRP A 64 1.86 -5.61 24.63
C TRP A 64 3.20 -4.91 24.92
N ASP A 65 4.11 -4.95 23.96
CA ASP A 65 5.38 -4.23 23.95
C ASP A 65 5.64 -3.56 22.59
N ILE A 66 6.77 -2.87 22.49
CA ILE A 66 7.23 -2.25 21.26
C ILE A 66 8.51 -2.94 20.80
N TRP A 67 8.52 -3.42 19.55
CA TRP A 67 9.72 -3.78 18.83
C TRP A 67 10.18 -2.59 17.98
N ALA A 68 11.31 -1.97 18.30
CA ALA A 68 11.86 -0.85 17.54
C ALA A 68 13.27 -1.14 17.05
N TRP A 69 13.67 -0.52 15.94
CA TRP A 69 14.99 -0.77 15.33
C TRP A 69 15.62 0.47 14.71
N ALA A 70 16.95 0.57 14.85
CA ALA A 70 17.82 1.51 14.14
C ALA A 70 19.31 1.15 14.28
N PRO A 71 19.90 0.32 13.40
CA PRO A 71 19.28 -0.65 12.49
C PRO A 71 18.90 -1.96 13.20
N GLU A 72 19.50 -2.23 14.36
CA GLU A 72 19.27 -3.43 15.16
C GLU A 72 17.97 -3.32 15.96
N GLY A 73 17.27 -4.45 16.06
CA GLY A 73 15.98 -4.53 16.73
C GLY A 73 16.10 -4.77 18.22
N VAL A 74 15.27 -4.06 18.99
CA VAL A 74 15.20 -4.15 20.45
C VAL A 74 13.75 -3.96 20.91
N ALA A 75 13.35 -4.79 21.88
CA ALA A 75 12.06 -4.67 22.52
C ALA A 75 12.16 -3.68 23.70
N PHE A 76 11.14 -2.85 23.90
CA PHE A 76 10.98 -2.07 25.12
C PHE A 76 9.52 -2.10 25.60
N ALA A 77 9.37 -2.04 26.92
CA ALA A 77 8.08 -2.18 27.58
C ALA A 77 7.26 -0.88 27.55
N LEU A 78 5.94 -1.03 27.63
CA LEU A 78 5.00 0.05 27.90
C LEU A 78 4.79 0.19 29.42
N ASP A 79 5.83 0.66 30.11
CA ASP A 79 6.00 0.62 31.56
C ASP A 79 5.30 1.75 32.34
N SER A 80 4.83 2.78 31.66
CA SER A 80 4.18 3.93 32.27
C SER A 80 2.85 4.26 31.58
N GLN A 81 2.11 5.21 32.15
CA GLN A 81 0.78 5.59 31.66
C GLN A 81 0.58 7.09 31.81
N ASP A 82 -0.13 7.70 30.86
CA ASP A 82 -0.66 9.05 30.97
C ASP A 82 -2.10 9.14 30.43
N GLU A 83 -2.56 10.36 30.16
CA GLU A 83 -3.92 10.63 29.66
C GLU A 83 -4.20 10.05 28.28
N PHE A 84 -3.17 9.74 27.49
CA PHE A 84 -3.34 9.11 26.19
C PHE A 84 -3.42 7.59 26.32
N GLY A 85 -2.59 6.97 27.16
CA GLY A 85 -2.60 5.52 27.31
C GLY A 85 -1.31 5.02 27.92
N LYS A 86 -0.95 3.77 27.61
CA LYS A 86 0.33 3.21 28.05
C LYS A 86 1.46 3.76 27.18
N LYS A 87 2.63 3.98 27.77
CA LYS A 87 3.80 4.48 27.05
C LYS A 87 5.09 3.84 27.50
N GLY A 88 6.09 3.95 26.65
CA GLY A 88 7.46 3.55 26.92
C GLY A 88 8.42 4.44 26.15
N THR A 89 9.67 4.49 26.60
CA THR A 89 10.71 5.31 25.98
C THR A 89 11.90 4.45 25.59
N ILE A 90 12.44 4.72 24.40
CA ILE A 90 13.69 4.13 23.93
C ILE A 90 14.62 5.20 23.41
N ALA A 91 15.93 5.00 23.60
CA ALA A 91 16.97 5.84 23.03
C ALA A 91 17.86 5.01 22.11
N PHE A 92 18.10 5.55 20.90
CA PHE A 92 19.06 5.03 19.96
C PHE A 92 20.25 5.99 19.91
N GLU A 93 21.45 5.43 20.04
CA GLU A 93 22.70 6.18 19.95
C GLU A 93 23.26 6.06 18.53
N ASN A 94 24.01 7.07 18.07
CA ASN A 94 24.68 7.07 16.76
C ASN A 94 23.74 6.88 15.55
N VAL A 95 22.50 7.36 15.62
CA VAL A 95 21.55 7.25 14.49
C VAL A 95 21.84 8.31 13.44
N SER A 96 22.28 7.91 12.26
CA SER A 96 22.51 8.85 11.15
C SER A 96 21.20 9.47 10.64
N GLU A 97 21.29 10.60 9.94
CA GLU A 97 20.14 11.24 9.29
C GLU A 97 19.45 10.32 8.26
N GLU A 98 20.19 9.41 7.63
CA GLU A 98 19.66 8.48 6.63
C GLU A 98 19.08 7.19 7.24
N THR A 99 19.46 6.85 8.48
CA THR A 99 18.98 5.61 9.13
C THR A 99 17.53 5.76 9.58
N PRO A 100 16.56 5.01 9.02
CA PRO A 100 15.17 5.06 9.48
C PRO A 100 15.06 4.43 10.87
N ILE A 101 14.21 5.01 11.73
CA ILE A 101 13.84 4.43 13.01
C ILE A 101 12.47 3.82 12.82
N GLY A 102 12.41 2.49 12.78
CA GLY A 102 11.17 1.76 12.62
C GLY A 102 10.68 1.15 13.92
N PHE A 103 9.38 0.87 13.99
CA PHE A 103 8.78 0.19 15.13
C PHE A 103 7.51 -0.60 14.77
N ILE A 104 7.20 -1.58 15.62
CA ILE A 104 5.98 -2.39 15.61
C ILE A 104 5.47 -2.47 17.05
N VAL A 105 4.22 -2.08 17.28
CA VAL A 105 3.48 -2.40 18.51
C VAL A 105 2.98 -3.83 18.38
N ARG A 106 3.31 -4.70 19.33
CA ARG A 106 3.00 -6.14 19.23
C ARG A 106 2.76 -6.77 20.59
N LYS A 107 2.21 -7.98 20.58
CA LYS A 107 2.37 -8.87 21.72
C LYS A 107 3.81 -9.41 21.78
N SER A 108 4.34 -9.57 22.98
CA SER A 108 5.70 -10.02 23.23
C SER A 108 6.02 -11.39 22.59
N ASP A 109 5.01 -12.24 22.44
CA ASP A 109 5.10 -13.56 21.81
C ASP A 109 4.89 -13.56 20.28
N TRP A 110 4.70 -12.38 19.67
CA TRP A 110 4.35 -12.20 18.25
C TRP A 110 3.00 -12.80 17.82
N SER A 111 2.15 -13.25 18.75
CA SER A 111 0.82 -13.78 18.41
C SER A 111 -0.07 -12.73 17.73
N GLN A 112 0.19 -11.45 18.02
CA GLN A 112 -0.51 -10.30 17.44
C GLN A 112 0.44 -9.13 17.24
N LYS A 113 0.15 -8.31 16.22
CA LYS A 113 0.79 -7.01 15.98
C LYS A 113 -0.23 -5.99 15.50
N GLU A 114 0.04 -4.72 15.77
CA GLU A 114 -0.73 -3.59 15.25
C GLU A 114 -0.32 -3.24 13.83
N GLY A 115 -1.31 -3.07 12.96
CA GLY A 115 -1.10 -2.71 11.56
C GLY A 115 -0.48 -3.83 10.74
N ASN A 116 -0.52 -3.65 9.42
CA ASN A 116 0.03 -4.63 8.47
C ASN A 116 1.39 -4.20 7.88
N ALA A 117 1.81 -2.96 8.14
CA ALA A 117 3.04 -2.38 7.63
C ALA A 117 3.94 -1.88 8.77
N ASP A 118 5.24 -1.83 8.49
CA ASP A 118 6.22 -1.22 9.38
C ASP A 118 5.96 0.28 9.49
N ARG A 119 6.02 0.80 10.71
CA ARG A 119 5.85 2.24 10.98
C ARG A 119 7.19 2.85 11.28
N PHE A 120 7.36 4.09 10.85
CA PHE A 120 8.62 4.82 10.98
C PHE A 120 8.39 6.14 11.69
N VAL A 121 9.38 6.54 12.49
CA VAL A 121 9.40 7.85 13.14
C VAL A 121 9.73 8.92 12.11
N ASP A 122 8.87 9.94 12.01
CA ASP A 122 9.18 11.15 11.26
C ASP A 122 10.21 11.99 12.04
N LYS A 123 11.49 11.80 11.72
CA LYS A 123 12.60 12.52 12.37
C LYS A 123 12.50 14.05 12.21
N SER A 124 11.78 14.54 11.20
CA SER A 124 11.57 15.99 11.01
C SER A 124 10.64 16.60 12.07
N LYS A 125 9.94 15.78 12.85
CA LYS A 125 9.02 16.21 13.92
C LYS A 125 9.64 16.12 15.32
N LEU A 126 10.89 15.64 15.41
CA LEU A 126 11.62 15.61 16.67
C LEU A 126 12.03 17.03 17.08
N LYS A 127 12.21 17.22 18.39
CA LYS A 127 12.78 18.44 18.94
C LYS A 127 14.25 18.54 18.54
N SER A 128 14.80 19.75 18.65
CA SER A 128 16.21 20.03 18.32
C SER A 128 17.22 19.24 19.17
N ASP A 129 16.81 18.71 20.31
CA ASP A 129 17.63 17.86 21.19
C ASP A 129 17.56 16.36 20.82
N GLY A 130 16.87 16.01 19.72
CA GLY A 130 16.70 14.63 19.27
C GLY A 130 15.61 13.85 20.00
N THR A 131 14.86 14.49 20.91
CA THR A 131 13.74 13.85 21.61
C THR A 131 12.42 14.04 20.89
N GLY A 132 11.50 13.09 21.00
CA GLY A 132 10.16 13.24 20.45
C GLY A 132 9.13 12.28 21.01
N ASP A 133 7.87 12.69 20.92
CA ASP A 133 6.70 11.92 21.31
C ASP A 133 5.95 11.47 20.06
N ILE A 134 5.64 10.18 19.98
CA ILE A 134 4.79 9.61 18.95
C ILE A 134 3.59 8.93 19.58
N TYR A 135 2.46 8.99 18.90
CA TYR A 135 1.18 8.51 19.41
C TYR A 135 0.60 7.52 18.40
N VAL A 136 0.23 6.36 18.92
CA VAL A 136 -0.25 5.22 18.17
C VAL A 136 -1.62 4.82 18.70
N ILE A 137 -2.57 4.58 17.80
CA ILE A 137 -3.93 4.16 18.15
C ILE A 137 -4.12 2.74 17.60
N GLU A 138 -4.69 1.85 18.41
CA GLU A 138 -5.10 0.50 18.01
C GLU A 138 -5.86 0.51 16.67
N GLY A 139 -5.43 -0.34 15.73
CA GLY A 139 -6.05 -0.50 14.41
C GLY A 139 -5.83 0.68 13.45
N VAL A 140 -4.99 1.66 13.79
CA VAL A 140 -4.70 2.84 12.96
C VAL A 140 -3.23 2.85 12.55
N ASP A 141 -3.00 2.85 11.22
CA ASP A 141 -1.64 2.84 10.66
C ASP A 141 -0.91 4.18 10.83
N THR A 142 -1.65 5.29 10.91
CA THR A 142 -1.09 6.63 11.06
C THR A 142 -0.34 6.78 12.39
N VAL A 143 0.91 7.24 12.32
CA VAL A 143 1.69 7.69 13.48
C VAL A 143 1.48 9.19 13.65
N TYR A 144 0.97 9.58 14.81
CA TYR A 144 0.77 10.99 15.15
C TYR A 144 1.97 11.51 15.93
N THR A 145 2.35 12.77 15.74
CA THR A 145 3.50 13.38 16.42
C THR A 145 3.09 14.46 17.43
N THR A 146 1.79 14.62 17.65
CA THR A 146 1.26 15.51 18.69
C THR A 146 0.05 14.88 19.36
N LEU A 147 -0.06 15.05 20.68
CA LEU A 147 -1.19 14.57 21.47
C LEU A 147 -2.53 15.08 20.91
N ALA A 148 -2.62 16.38 20.59
CA ALA A 148 -3.84 16.99 20.07
C ALA A 148 -4.32 16.33 18.76
N SER A 149 -3.42 16.02 17.83
CA SER A 149 -3.78 15.34 16.58
C SER A 149 -4.27 13.91 16.81
N ALA A 150 -3.64 13.19 17.74
CA ALA A 150 -4.01 11.84 18.11
C ALA A 150 -5.35 11.80 18.86
N GLN A 151 -5.58 12.71 19.79
CA GLN A 151 -6.86 12.87 20.50
C GLN A 151 -8.00 13.23 19.55
N LYS A 152 -7.75 14.12 18.57
CA LYS A 152 -8.74 14.42 17.53
C LYS A 152 -9.08 13.18 16.70
N ALA A 153 -8.09 12.35 16.36
CA ALA A 153 -8.31 11.10 15.65
C ALA A 153 -9.13 10.11 16.49
N ILE A 154 -8.82 9.95 17.78
CA ILE A 154 -9.61 9.11 18.71
C ILE A 154 -11.06 9.61 18.78
N ALA A 155 -11.26 10.93 18.94
CA ALA A 155 -12.60 11.52 18.99
C ALA A 155 -13.38 11.26 17.69
N ASP A 156 -12.71 11.30 16.54
CA ASP A 156 -13.32 10.90 15.28
C ASP A 156 -13.67 9.41 15.27
N LEU A 157 -12.73 8.52 15.58
CA LEU A 157 -12.91 7.06 15.57
C LEU A 157 -14.04 6.58 16.50
N LYS A 158 -14.34 7.34 17.56
CA LYS A 158 -15.47 7.08 18.47
C LYS A 158 -16.84 7.46 17.89
N LYS A 159 -16.90 8.26 16.82
CA LYS A 159 -18.18 8.64 16.20
C LYS A 159 -18.87 7.41 15.60
N PRO A 160 -20.15 7.17 15.91
CA PRO A 160 -20.94 6.07 15.36
C PRO A 160 -20.88 6.00 13.84
N ARG A 161 -20.38 4.89 13.29
CA ARG A 161 -20.23 4.72 11.84
C ARG A 161 -20.30 3.26 11.41
N VAL A 162 -20.66 3.07 10.15
CA VAL A 162 -20.32 1.84 9.42
C VAL A 162 -18.82 1.91 9.09
N THR A 163 -18.03 0.97 9.61
CA THR A 163 -16.57 0.94 9.42
C THR A 163 -16.22 0.29 8.09
N THR A 164 -16.90 -0.80 7.76
CA THR A 164 -16.72 -1.55 6.50
C THR A 164 -18.06 -1.87 5.87
N ALA A 165 -18.10 -1.89 4.54
CA ALA A 165 -19.23 -2.40 3.77
C ALA A 165 -18.70 -3.01 2.47
N LYS A 166 -19.04 -4.27 2.21
CA LYS A 166 -18.43 -5.10 1.18
C LYS A 166 -19.50 -5.73 0.30
N PHE A 167 -19.36 -5.55 -1.01
CA PHE A 167 -20.20 -6.15 -2.03
C PHE A 167 -19.69 -7.57 -2.29
N ASP A 168 -20.35 -8.56 -1.68
CA ASP A 168 -19.84 -9.95 -1.66
C ASP A 168 -20.49 -10.84 -2.70
N SER A 169 -21.72 -10.53 -3.08
CA SER A 169 -22.41 -11.17 -4.19
C SER A 169 -23.42 -10.18 -4.75
N LEU A 170 -23.99 -10.47 -5.93
CA LEU A 170 -24.92 -9.53 -6.59
C LEU A 170 -26.07 -9.06 -5.70
N ASN A 171 -26.44 -9.79 -4.64
CA ASN A 171 -27.49 -9.40 -3.69
C ASN A 171 -27.07 -9.45 -2.22
N THR A 172 -25.77 -9.53 -1.91
CA THR A 172 -25.29 -9.69 -0.53
C THR A 172 -24.23 -8.65 -0.20
N VAL A 173 -24.37 -8.06 0.99
CA VAL A 173 -23.43 -7.08 1.53
C VAL A 173 -23.06 -7.45 2.96
N SER A 174 -21.80 -7.74 3.22
CA SER A 174 -21.28 -7.77 4.59
C SER A 174 -20.86 -6.37 5.04
N PHE A 175 -20.91 -6.14 6.34
CA PHE A 175 -20.56 -4.85 6.92
C PHE A 175 -20.14 -5.00 8.38
N GLU A 176 -19.38 -4.02 8.85
CA GLU A 176 -19.01 -3.87 10.25
C GLU A 176 -19.31 -2.44 10.72
N THR A 177 -19.45 -2.29 12.03
CA THR A 177 -19.72 -1.02 12.71
C THR A 177 -18.75 -0.86 13.88
N ASN A 178 -18.56 0.37 14.36
CA ASN A 178 -17.77 0.63 15.58
C ASN A 178 -18.63 0.71 16.85
N GLN A 179 -19.91 0.38 16.75
CA GLN A 179 -20.82 0.27 17.88
C GLN A 179 -21.88 -0.78 17.61
N LYS A 180 -22.48 -1.29 18.69
CA LYS A 180 -23.51 -2.33 18.61
C LYS A 180 -24.76 -1.83 17.91
N ILE A 181 -25.31 -2.69 17.07
CA ILE A 181 -26.58 -2.49 16.37
C ILE A 181 -27.52 -3.67 16.62
N THR A 182 -28.77 -3.51 16.23
CA THR A 182 -29.84 -4.49 16.41
C THR A 182 -30.61 -4.71 15.11
N LYS A 183 -31.35 -5.82 15.03
CA LYS A 183 -32.21 -6.11 13.86
C LYS A 183 -33.36 -5.11 13.69
N LYS A 184 -33.65 -4.29 14.71
CA LYS A 184 -34.69 -3.24 14.65
C LYS A 184 -34.19 -1.98 13.96
N ASP A 185 -32.87 -1.80 13.87
CA ASP A 185 -32.30 -0.64 13.19
C ASP A 185 -32.63 -0.66 11.70
N LYS A 186 -32.80 0.51 11.12
CA LYS A 186 -33.07 0.65 9.70
C LYS A 186 -31.78 0.53 8.89
N PHE A 187 -31.78 -0.36 7.90
CA PHE A 187 -30.71 -0.53 6.94
C PHE A 187 -31.16 -0.02 5.56
N THR A 188 -30.39 0.89 4.97
CA THR A 188 -30.68 1.46 3.65
C THR A 188 -29.47 1.32 2.75
N ILE A 189 -29.66 0.67 1.60
CA ILE A 189 -28.71 0.72 0.50
C ILE A 189 -29.21 1.71 -0.55
N GLN A 190 -28.36 2.66 -0.90
CA GLN A 190 -28.66 3.69 -1.89
C GLN A 190 -27.57 3.75 -2.95
N ARG A 191 -27.96 3.88 -4.22
CA ARG A 191 -27.03 4.10 -5.33
C ARG A 191 -26.59 5.58 -5.37
N TYR A 192 -25.30 5.88 -5.48
CA TYR A 192 -24.78 7.26 -5.36
C TYR A 192 -25.38 8.22 -6.40
N HIS A 193 -25.43 7.81 -7.67
CA HIS A 193 -26.01 8.59 -8.77
C HIS A 193 -27.49 8.30 -9.04
N GLY A 194 -28.25 7.88 -8.03
CA GLY A 194 -29.68 7.64 -8.19
C GLY A 194 -30.49 7.72 -6.90
N VAL A 195 -31.76 8.11 -7.03
CA VAL A 195 -32.72 8.06 -5.91
C VAL A 195 -33.14 6.60 -5.59
N ARG A 196 -32.60 5.62 -6.32
CA ARG A 196 -33.00 4.21 -6.20
C ARG A 196 -32.40 3.59 -4.95
N LYS A 197 -33.27 3.36 -3.96
CA LYS A 197 -33.01 2.50 -2.82
C LYS A 197 -33.12 1.04 -3.24
N ILE A 198 -32.24 0.20 -2.70
CA ILE A 198 -32.32 -1.25 -2.86
C ILE A 198 -32.90 -1.83 -1.57
N PRO A 199 -34.10 -2.43 -1.61
CA PRO A 199 -34.72 -2.97 -0.42
C PRO A 199 -33.92 -4.11 0.18
N VAL A 200 -33.71 -4.06 1.49
CA VAL A 200 -33.14 -5.16 2.26
C VAL A 200 -34.23 -6.24 2.44
N LYS A 201 -33.89 -7.49 2.13
CA LYS A 201 -34.74 -8.67 2.30
C LYS A 201 -34.62 -9.21 3.73
N SER A 202 -33.40 -9.36 4.23
CA SER A 202 -33.12 -9.89 5.56
C SER A 202 -31.77 -9.42 6.08
N VAL A 203 -31.63 -9.40 7.41
CA VAL A 203 -30.41 -9.03 8.13
C VAL A 203 -30.01 -10.18 9.04
N LYS A 204 -28.76 -10.65 8.90
CA LYS A 204 -28.14 -11.59 9.83
C LYS A 204 -27.00 -10.86 10.53
N LEU A 205 -27.18 -10.54 11.80
CA LEU A 205 -26.15 -9.91 12.62
C LEU A 205 -25.20 -10.96 13.22
N ASP A 206 -23.97 -10.53 13.45
CA ASP A 206 -22.98 -11.29 14.21
C ASP A 206 -23.36 -11.34 15.69
N LYS A 207 -22.74 -12.26 16.44
CA LYS A 207 -23.11 -12.53 17.84
C LYS A 207 -22.90 -11.32 18.76
N ASP A 208 -21.89 -10.51 18.47
CA ASP A 208 -21.55 -9.31 19.24
C ASP A 208 -22.38 -8.07 18.85
N GLY A 209 -23.08 -8.13 17.71
CA GLY A 209 -23.86 -7.03 17.15
C GLY A 209 -23.00 -5.93 16.51
N MET A 210 -21.73 -6.19 16.19
CA MET A 210 -20.79 -5.22 15.60
C MET A 210 -20.72 -5.31 14.07
N GLY A 211 -21.59 -6.10 13.46
CA GLY A 211 -21.57 -6.33 12.03
C GLY A 211 -22.61 -7.36 11.61
N GLY A 212 -22.53 -7.74 10.34
CA GLY A 212 -23.27 -8.85 9.81
C GLY A 212 -23.41 -8.82 8.30
N THR A 213 -24.45 -9.47 7.82
CA THR A 213 -24.74 -9.64 6.40
C THR A 213 -26.16 -9.21 6.07
N LEU A 214 -26.29 -8.40 5.02
CA LEU A 214 -27.55 -8.00 4.40
C LEU A 214 -27.78 -8.85 3.15
N VAL A 215 -28.99 -9.40 3.03
CA VAL A 215 -29.48 -9.98 1.77
C VAL A 215 -30.47 -9.00 1.17
N LEU A 216 -30.33 -8.70 -0.11
CA LEU A 216 -31.11 -7.69 -0.83
C LEU A 216 -32.23 -8.33 -1.64
N LYS A 217 -33.33 -7.60 -1.82
CA LYS A 217 -34.45 -8.06 -2.68
C LYS A 217 -34.12 -8.01 -4.17
N ASN A 218 -33.20 -7.12 -4.56
CA ASN A 218 -32.79 -6.93 -5.95
C ASN A 218 -31.25 -6.94 -6.03
N ASN A 219 -30.74 -7.40 -7.17
CA ASN A 219 -29.31 -7.37 -7.42
C ASN A 219 -28.79 -5.93 -7.54
N MET A 220 -27.67 -5.66 -6.90
CA MET A 220 -26.79 -4.54 -7.21
C MET A 220 -26.06 -4.79 -8.53
N LEU A 221 -25.66 -3.70 -9.18
CA LEU A 221 -24.93 -3.72 -10.43
C LEU A 221 -23.45 -3.46 -10.13
N PRO A 222 -22.52 -4.30 -10.62
CA PRO A 222 -21.08 -4.16 -10.34
C PRO A 222 -20.46 -2.88 -10.90
N ASP A 223 -21.08 -2.27 -11.92
CA ASP A 223 -20.67 -1.01 -12.55
C ASP A 223 -21.35 0.20 -11.91
N LYS A 224 -21.73 0.13 -10.63
CA LYS A 224 -22.39 1.25 -9.94
C LYS A 224 -21.90 1.33 -8.50
N THR A 225 -21.86 2.54 -7.98
CA THR A 225 -21.47 2.83 -6.61
C THR A 225 -22.70 2.89 -5.70
N TYR A 226 -22.54 2.37 -4.48
CA TYR A 226 -23.58 2.27 -3.48
C TYR A 226 -23.07 2.70 -2.12
N THR A 227 -23.97 3.18 -1.27
CA THR A 227 -23.70 3.45 0.14
C THR A 227 -24.61 2.62 1.03
N LEU A 228 -24.05 2.12 2.12
CA LEU A 228 -24.81 1.55 3.23
C LEU A 228 -24.99 2.61 4.32
N GLU A 229 -26.24 2.83 4.70
CA GLU A 229 -26.63 3.61 5.86
C GLU A 229 -27.33 2.68 6.86
N VAL A 230 -26.88 2.74 8.11
CA VAL A 230 -27.52 2.10 9.25
C VAL A 230 -27.97 3.21 10.19
N GLN A 231 -29.17 3.08 10.73
CA GLN A 231 -29.78 4.11 11.58
C GLN A 231 -28.83 4.58 12.69
N GLY A 232 -28.61 5.90 12.75
CA GLY A 232 -27.77 6.52 13.78
C GLY A 232 -26.26 6.38 13.56
N LEU A 233 -25.83 5.80 12.42
CA LEU A 233 -24.44 5.69 12.02
C LEU A 233 -24.14 6.57 10.82
N ASP A 234 -22.92 7.11 10.77
CA ASP A 234 -22.38 7.65 9.53
C ASP A 234 -22.31 6.56 8.46
N LYS A 235 -22.80 6.89 7.26
CA LYS A 235 -22.87 5.99 6.11
C LYS A 235 -21.49 5.67 5.53
N LYS A 236 -21.37 4.52 4.88
CA LYS A 236 -20.13 4.07 4.23
C LYS A 236 -20.40 3.66 2.79
N GLU A 237 -19.45 3.97 1.90
CA GLU A 237 -19.46 3.42 0.54
C GLU A 237 -19.24 1.91 0.57
N ILE A 238 -20.02 1.19 -0.22
CA ILE A 238 -19.89 -0.26 -0.39
C ILE A 238 -18.78 -0.50 -1.41
N THR A 239 -17.70 -1.13 -0.95
CA THR A 239 -16.55 -1.48 -1.79
C THR A 239 -16.62 -2.94 -2.22
N ILE A 240 -15.86 -3.35 -3.22
CA ILE A 240 -15.82 -4.77 -3.62
C ILE A 240 -15.26 -5.63 -2.46
N GLY A 241 -15.99 -6.69 -2.12
CA GLY A 241 -15.55 -7.78 -1.26
C GLY A 241 -15.39 -9.05 -2.07
N GLU A 242 -16.13 -10.09 -1.72
CA GLU A 242 -16.05 -11.41 -2.36
C GLU A 242 -16.78 -11.53 -3.71
N LEU A 243 -17.19 -10.40 -4.32
CA LEU A 243 -18.04 -10.38 -5.51
C LEU A 243 -17.56 -11.33 -6.61
N TYR A 244 -16.27 -11.27 -6.96
CA TYR A 244 -15.66 -12.07 -8.03
C TYR A 244 -15.67 -13.58 -7.74
N ASN A 245 -15.65 -13.95 -6.46
CA ASN A 245 -15.69 -15.35 -6.01
C ASN A 245 -17.12 -15.87 -5.85
N SER A 246 -18.13 -15.01 -6.00
CA SER A 246 -19.53 -15.42 -5.82
C SER A 246 -20.08 -16.20 -7.02
N GLU A 247 -20.90 -17.21 -6.74
CA GLU A 247 -21.62 -17.97 -7.78
C GLU A 247 -22.53 -17.05 -8.61
N SER A 248 -23.19 -16.08 -7.96
CA SER A 248 -24.09 -15.15 -8.63
C SER A 248 -23.38 -14.30 -9.69
N PHE A 249 -22.17 -13.85 -9.39
CA PHE A 249 -21.34 -13.08 -10.31
C PHE A 249 -20.80 -13.99 -11.40
N THR A 250 -20.22 -15.14 -11.04
CA THR A 250 -19.70 -16.13 -11.99
C THR A 250 -20.75 -16.52 -13.01
N LYS A 251 -21.96 -16.86 -12.57
CA LYS A 251 -23.08 -17.23 -13.45
C LYS A 251 -23.48 -16.11 -14.42
N GLN A 252 -23.43 -14.85 -13.99
CA GLN A 252 -23.89 -13.72 -14.81
C GLN A 252 -22.80 -13.13 -15.70
N TYR A 253 -21.55 -13.15 -15.25
CA TYR A 253 -20.46 -12.40 -15.87
C TYR A 253 -19.37 -13.28 -16.49
N THR A 254 -19.39 -14.60 -16.34
CA THR A 254 -18.48 -15.47 -17.11
C THR A 254 -18.68 -15.25 -18.61
N TYR A 255 -17.58 -15.06 -19.32
CA TYR A 255 -17.55 -14.92 -20.77
C TYR A 255 -16.66 -15.99 -21.39
N GLU A 256 -17.25 -16.84 -22.23
CA GLU A 256 -16.56 -17.98 -22.85
C GLU A 256 -16.03 -17.66 -24.27
N GLY A 257 -16.27 -16.44 -24.76
CA GLY A 257 -15.80 -16.02 -26.07
C GLY A 257 -14.35 -15.55 -26.07
N GLN A 258 -13.82 -15.28 -27.27
CA GLN A 258 -12.44 -14.83 -27.43
C GLN A 258 -12.26 -13.36 -26.97
N LEU A 259 -11.27 -13.15 -26.10
CA LEU A 259 -10.86 -11.84 -25.60
C LEU A 259 -9.66 -11.27 -26.37
N GLY A 260 -9.41 -9.97 -26.22
CA GLY A 260 -8.24 -9.27 -26.74
C GLY A 260 -8.49 -8.51 -28.05
N ALA A 261 -7.39 -8.22 -28.76
CA ALA A 261 -7.41 -7.59 -30.07
C ALA A 261 -7.50 -8.64 -31.19
N LEU A 262 -8.71 -8.84 -31.70
CA LEU A 262 -9.00 -9.77 -32.78
C LEU A 262 -8.68 -9.09 -34.12
N TYR A 263 -7.42 -9.22 -34.53
CA TYR A 263 -6.85 -8.55 -35.68
C TYR A 263 -7.23 -9.21 -37.02
N GLN A 264 -7.52 -8.36 -37.99
CA GLN A 264 -7.55 -8.67 -39.42
C GLN A 264 -6.91 -7.48 -40.16
N LYS A 265 -6.30 -7.71 -41.32
CA LYS A 265 -5.66 -6.63 -42.10
C LYS A 265 -6.59 -5.45 -42.41
N SER A 266 -7.90 -5.69 -42.54
CA SER A 266 -8.90 -4.67 -42.81
C SER A 266 -9.52 -4.01 -41.56
N LYS A 267 -9.41 -4.63 -40.37
CA LYS A 267 -10.01 -4.15 -39.11
C LYS A 267 -9.48 -4.90 -37.90
N THR A 268 -9.57 -4.30 -36.72
CA THR A 268 -9.38 -4.98 -35.44
C THR A 268 -10.62 -4.84 -34.58
N LYS A 269 -11.13 -5.96 -34.05
CA LYS A 269 -12.19 -5.97 -33.03
C LYS A 269 -11.56 -6.15 -31.66
N PHE A 270 -11.81 -5.23 -30.76
CA PHE A 270 -11.35 -5.29 -29.38
C PHE A 270 -12.46 -5.86 -28.51
N VAL A 271 -12.12 -6.84 -27.67
CA VAL A 271 -13.04 -7.49 -26.74
C VAL A 271 -12.36 -7.51 -25.36
N PHE A 272 -12.92 -6.77 -24.41
CA PHE A 272 -12.33 -6.57 -23.09
C PHE A 272 -13.34 -6.89 -22.00
N TRP A 273 -13.01 -7.80 -21.10
CA TRP A 273 -13.89 -8.17 -20.00
C TRP A 273 -13.62 -7.28 -18.79
N SER A 274 -14.57 -6.41 -18.45
CA SER A 274 -14.48 -5.54 -17.29
C SER A 274 -15.88 -5.26 -16.73
N PRO A 275 -16.46 -6.22 -16.01
CA PRO A 275 -17.85 -6.18 -15.56
C PRO A 275 -18.14 -5.11 -14.50
N THR A 276 -17.12 -4.63 -13.80
CA THR A 276 -17.21 -3.56 -12.79
C THR A 276 -16.92 -2.18 -13.37
N ALA A 277 -16.46 -2.07 -14.62
CA ALA A 277 -16.20 -0.79 -15.25
C ALA A 277 -17.49 -0.01 -15.49
N ASP A 278 -17.42 1.30 -15.22
CA ASP A 278 -18.45 2.27 -15.56
C ASP A 278 -18.38 2.65 -17.04
N ASN A 279 -17.17 2.86 -17.56
CA ASN A 279 -16.88 3.16 -18.97
C ASN A 279 -15.58 2.46 -19.38
N VAL A 280 -15.43 2.17 -20.68
CA VAL A 280 -14.14 1.70 -21.20
C VAL A 280 -13.83 2.41 -22.52
N SER A 281 -12.58 2.85 -22.64
CA SER A 281 -12.00 3.54 -23.79
C SER A 281 -10.71 2.81 -24.21
N ILE A 282 -10.32 2.93 -25.48
CA ILE A 282 -9.04 2.43 -25.98
C ILE A 282 -8.19 3.64 -26.37
N ALA A 283 -7.02 3.82 -25.74
CA ALA A 283 -6.04 4.81 -26.15
C ALA A 283 -5.00 4.16 -27.08
N PHE A 284 -4.70 4.79 -28.21
CA PHE A 284 -3.71 4.32 -29.20
C PHE A 284 -2.49 5.23 -29.22
N TYR A 285 -1.28 4.66 -29.34
CA TYR A 285 -0.01 5.41 -29.21
C TYR A 285 0.87 5.39 -30.48
N GLY A 286 0.42 4.75 -31.56
CA GLY A 286 1.22 4.57 -32.78
C GLY A 286 2.04 3.29 -32.77
N LYS A 287 3.16 3.23 -33.52
CA LYS A 287 3.96 1.99 -33.72
C LYS A 287 5.41 2.07 -33.22
N ASP A 288 5.84 3.21 -32.71
CA ASP A 288 7.24 3.39 -32.29
C ASP A 288 7.56 2.75 -30.94
N GLY A 289 6.54 2.51 -30.10
CA GLY A 289 6.66 1.92 -28.77
C GLY A 289 7.44 2.80 -27.77
N LYS A 290 7.73 4.06 -28.12
CA LYS A 290 8.64 4.93 -27.36
C LYS A 290 7.93 6.03 -26.57
N ASN A 291 6.71 6.40 -26.95
CA ASN A 291 5.98 7.49 -26.31
C ASN A 291 4.60 7.04 -25.84
N THR A 292 4.56 6.46 -24.63
CA THR A 292 3.32 6.03 -23.96
C THR A 292 2.55 7.19 -23.33
N GLU A 293 3.07 8.41 -23.37
CA GLU A 293 2.38 9.60 -22.84
C GLU A 293 1.55 10.30 -23.93
N LYS A 294 1.92 10.15 -25.21
CA LYS A 294 1.23 10.78 -26.33
C LYS A 294 0.15 9.87 -26.93
N ILE A 295 -1.09 10.08 -26.50
CA ILE A 295 -2.26 9.43 -27.11
C ILE A 295 -2.50 10.01 -28.51
N ALA A 296 -2.39 9.17 -29.53
CA ALA A 296 -2.63 9.52 -30.93
C ALA A 296 -4.13 9.56 -31.26
N SER A 297 -4.93 8.68 -30.67
CA SER A 297 -6.39 8.67 -30.80
C SER A 297 -7.02 7.81 -29.71
N THR A 298 -8.29 8.05 -29.40
CA THR A 298 -9.08 7.19 -28.51
C THR A 298 -10.25 6.54 -29.26
N LEU A 299 -10.80 5.45 -28.69
CA LEU A 299 -12.01 4.80 -29.18
C LEU A 299 -12.85 4.31 -28.00
N ALA A 300 -14.00 4.93 -27.79
CA ALA A 300 -14.97 4.48 -26.80
C ALA A 300 -15.46 3.07 -27.11
N MET A 301 -15.48 2.21 -26.09
CA MET A 301 -16.03 0.86 -26.18
C MET A 301 -17.49 0.85 -25.76
N LYS A 302 -18.26 -0.08 -26.32
CA LYS A 302 -19.65 -0.31 -25.96
C LYS A 302 -19.75 -1.53 -25.05
N ARG A 303 -20.40 -1.37 -23.91
CA ARG A 303 -20.76 -2.47 -23.03
C ARG A 303 -21.70 -3.44 -23.76
N SER A 304 -21.47 -4.72 -23.54
CA SER A 304 -22.20 -5.86 -24.08
C SER A 304 -22.62 -6.79 -22.93
N LYS A 305 -23.05 -8.01 -23.26
CA LYS A 305 -23.41 -9.05 -22.30
C LYS A 305 -22.21 -9.43 -21.42
N ASN A 306 -22.49 -10.01 -20.25
CA ASN A 306 -21.48 -10.55 -19.32
C ASN A 306 -20.40 -9.54 -18.87
N GLY A 307 -20.65 -8.23 -19.00
CA GLY A 307 -19.66 -7.21 -18.64
C GLY A 307 -18.51 -7.06 -19.64
N VAL A 308 -18.68 -7.58 -20.86
CA VAL A 308 -17.73 -7.42 -21.95
C VAL A 308 -17.93 -6.06 -22.61
N TRP A 309 -16.82 -5.41 -22.93
CA TRP A 309 -16.75 -4.18 -23.72
C TRP A 309 -16.22 -4.50 -25.10
N THR A 310 -16.84 -3.92 -26.13
CA THR A 310 -16.42 -4.14 -27.52
C THR A 310 -16.28 -2.85 -28.29
N ALA A 311 -15.27 -2.80 -29.16
CA ALA A 311 -15.09 -1.77 -30.16
C ALA A 311 -14.49 -2.36 -31.43
N THR A 312 -14.66 -1.69 -32.57
CA THR A 312 -14.03 -2.11 -33.83
C THR A 312 -13.46 -0.90 -34.53
N LYS A 313 -12.18 -0.98 -34.89
CA LYS A 313 -11.46 0.05 -35.66
C LYS A 313 -11.09 -0.51 -37.02
N LYS A 314 -11.47 0.19 -38.09
CA LYS A 314 -11.11 -0.17 -39.47
C LYS A 314 -9.65 0.18 -39.73
N GLY A 315 -9.02 -0.56 -40.64
CA GLY A 315 -7.63 -0.39 -41.05
C GLY A 315 -6.67 -1.41 -40.44
N ASN A 316 -5.44 -1.41 -40.96
CA ASN A 316 -4.38 -2.29 -40.52
C ASN A 316 -3.72 -1.72 -39.24
N LEU A 317 -4.05 -2.30 -38.09
CA LEU A 317 -3.44 -1.93 -36.81
C LEU A 317 -2.24 -2.78 -36.40
N ASP A 318 -1.68 -3.58 -37.31
CA ASP A 318 -0.48 -4.37 -37.03
C ASP A 318 0.66 -3.49 -36.48
N GLY A 319 1.27 -3.91 -35.37
CA GLY A 319 2.29 -3.15 -34.63
C GLY A 319 1.80 -1.88 -33.92
N THR A 320 0.49 -1.64 -33.79
CA THR A 320 -0.04 -0.46 -33.08
C THR A 320 -0.17 -0.74 -31.58
N TYR A 321 0.44 0.11 -30.76
CA TYR A 321 0.33 0.04 -29.30
C TYR A 321 -0.97 0.68 -28.81
N TYR A 322 -1.58 0.06 -27.80
CA TYR A 322 -2.79 0.55 -27.17
C TYR A 322 -2.88 0.15 -25.69
N THR A 323 -3.71 0.88 -24.95
CA THR A 323 -4.13 0.54 -23.59
C THR A 323 -5.66 0.65 -23.47
N TYR A 324 -6.23 0.04 -22.43
CA TYR A 324 -7.61 0.28 -22.02
C TYR A 324 -7.63 1.33 -20.92
N GLU A 325 -8.51 2.31 -21.04
CA GLU A 325 -8.85 3.28 -19.99
C GLU A 325 -10.19 2.84 -19.39
N VAL A 326 -10.25 2.68 -18.07
CA VAL A 326 -11.37 2.10 -17.31
C VAL A 326 -11.78 3.03 -16.18
#